data_AF-A0A2E4J0P6-F1
#
_entry.id   AF-A0A2E4J0P6-F1
#
_cell.length_a   1.000
_cell.length_b   1.000
_cell.length_c   1.000
_cell.angle_alpha   90.00
_cell.angle_beta   90.00
_cell.angle_gamma   90.00
#
_symmetry.space_group_name_H-M   'P 1'
#
loop_
_entity.id
_entity.type
_entity.pdbx_description
1 polymer ?
#
loop_
_entity_poly.entity_id
_entity_poly.type
_entity_poly.pdbx_seq_one_letter_code
_entity_poly.pdbx_strand_id
1 'polypeptide(L)'
;MMMLRKHPVTANAIIVVCPESNLGFEACHIERFVRECALNDVVVMHEDVHNRPGIRTTHDTKEIMHGLLRDCLANDGLRTSRDLVASDGKAETHLKELETQMGSYAIIVEPGSTSFAKARRTYSGKSGGSQDDLIISLQLCFLARSVFWQHSDQKYQQWV
;
A
#
# COMPACT_ATOMS: atom_id res chain seq x y z
N MET A 1 -8.89 8.48 10.50
CA MET A 1 -9.48 9.29 9.40
C MET A 1 -9.90 10.70 9.83
N MET A 2 -10.63 10.91 10.93
CA MET A 2 -11.01 12.28 11.34
C MET A 2 -9.82 13.22 11.57
N MET A 3 -8.67 12.71 12.02
CA MET A 3 -7.46 13.53 12.17
C MET A 3 -6.88 14.02 10.83
N LEU A 4 -7.03 13.24 9.74
CA LEU A 4 -6.60 13.68 8.41
C LEU A 4 -7.45 14.87 7.92
N ARG A 5 -8.75 14.88 8.22
CA ARG A 5 -9.64 15.99 7.86
C ARG A 5 -9.37 17.27 8.64
N LYS A 6 -8.66 17.21 9.77
CA LYS A 6 -8.26 18.39 10.55
C LYS A 6 -7.07 19.13 9.94
N HIS A 7 -6.28 18.47 9.08
CA HIS A 7 -5.12 19.09 8.47
C HIS A 7 -5.55 19.88 7.21
N PRO A 8 -5.11 21.16 7.05
CA PRO A 8 -5.62 22.05 6.00
C PRO A 8 -5.50 21.49 4.57
N VAL A 9 -4.41 20.79 4.28
CA VAL A 9 -4.12 20.24 2.94
C VAL A 9 -5.01 19.04 2.61
N THR A 10 -5.50 18.31 3.62
CA THR A 10 -6.29 17.08 3.45
C THR A 10 -7.74 17.24 3.87
N ALA A 11 -8.16 18.44 4.27
CA ALA A 11 -9.53 18.73 4.69
C ALA A 11 -10.56 18.36 3.62
N ASN A 12 -10.27 18.71 2.35
CA ASN A 12 -11.13 18.43 1.20
C ASN A 12 -10.54 17.38 0.24
N ALA A 13 -9.52 16.64 0.68
CA ALA A 13 -8.87 15.64 -0.18
C ALA A 13 -9.75 14.40 -0.34
N ILE A 14 -9.64 13.73 -1.48
CA ILE A 14 -10.26 12.43 -1.68
C ILE A 14 -9.39 11.38 -0.98
N ILE A 15 -10.00 10.58 -0.12
CA ILE A 15 -9.29 9.53 0.61
C ILE A 15 -9.52 8.21 -0.11
N VAL A 16 -8.45 7.69 -0.71
CA VAL A 16 -8.44 6.38 -1.35
C VAL A 16 -7.99 5.34 -0.32
N VAL A 17 -8.86 4.37 -0.03
CA VAL A 17 -8.58 3.25 0.86
C VAL A 17 -8.33 2.01 0.02
N CYS A 18 -7.14 1.43 0.15
CA CYS A 18 -6.73 0.25 -0.58
C CYS A 18 -6.35 -0.87 0.39
N PRO A 19 -7.33 -1.67 0.87
CA PRO A 19 -7.01 -2.81 1.72
C PRO A 19 -6.34 -3.91 0.91
N GLU A 20 -5.44 -4.67 1.54
CA GLU A 20 -4.91 -5.90 0.96
C GLU A 20 -5.98 -7.01 1.04
N SER A 21 -6.13 -7.80 -0.03
CA SER A 21 -7.20 -8.80 -0.17
C SER A 21 -6.67 -10.22 -0.42
N ASN A 22 -5.67 -10.65 0.35
CA ASN A 22 -5.10 -11.99 0.21
C ASN A 22 -5.95 -13.09 0.84
N LEU A 23 -6.54 -12.81 2.01
CA LEU A 23 -7.37 -13.75 2.79
C LEU A 23 -8.87 -13.42 2.74
N GLY A 24 -9.26 -12.49 1.84
CA GLY A 24 -10.63 -12.29 1.34
C GLY A 24 -11.63 -11.56 2.25
N PHE A 25 -11.56 -11.71 3.57
CA PHE A 25 -12.59 -11.14 4.46
C PHE A 25 -12.23 -9.78 5.07
N GLU A 26 -10.95 -9.53 5.31
CA GLU A 26 -10.52 -8.28 5.97
C GLU A 26 -10.83 -7.05 5.13
N ALA A 27 -10.62 -7.12 3.82
CA ALA A 27 -10.96 -6.04 2.90
C ALA A 27 -12.46 -5.72 2.91
N CYS A 28 -13.32 -6.73 3.00
CA CYS A 28 -14.77 -6.55 3.13
C CYS A 28 -15.15 -5.88 4.47
N HIS A 29 -14.50 -6.26 5.57
CA HIS A 29 -14.72 -5.64 6.86
C HIS A 29 -14.26 -4.17 6.88
N ILE A 30 -13.12 -3.87 6.26
CA ILE A 30 -12.61 -2.50 6.12
C ILE A 30 -13.57 -1.66 5.28
N GLU A 31 -14.05 -2.19 4.14
CA GLU A 31 -15.03 -1.50 3.31
C GLU A 31 -16.31 -1.18 4.09
N ARG A 32 -16.85 -2.17 4.79
CA ARG A 32 -18.04 -2.00 5.62
C ARG A 32 -17.81 -0.93 6.69
N PHE A 33 -16.70 -1.00 7.41
CA PHE A 33 -16.35 -0.03 8.45
C PHE A 33 -16.23 1.39 7.89
N VAL A 34 -15.59 1.56 6.73
CA VAL A 34 -15.46 2.86 6.05
C VAL A 34 -16.85 3.42 5.68
N ARG A 35 -17.74 2.58 5.16
CA ARG A 35 -19.13 2.98 4.85
C ARG A 35 -19.92 3.37 6.11
N GLU A 36 -19.78 2.62 7.19
CA GLU A 36 -20.45 2.88 8.48
C GLU A 36 -19.93 4.16 9.16
N CYS A 37 -18.67 4.53 8.94
CA CYS A 37 -18.09 5.76 9.49
C CYS A 37 -18.62 7.05 8.84
N ALA A 38 -19.44 6.96 7.78
CA ALA A 38 -20.06 8.09 7.07
C ALA A 38 -19.07 9.22 6.73
N LEU A 39 -17.86 8.84 6.30
CA LEU A 39 -16.84 9.81 5.93
C LEU A 39 -17.09 10.33 4.52
N ASN A 40 -17.10 11.66 4.37
CA ASN A 40 -17.18 12.29 3.06
C ASN A 40 -15.90 12.03 2.26
N ASP A 41 -16.04 11.99 0.94
CA ASP A 41 -14.97 11.89 -0.05
C ASP A 41 -14.00 10.73 0.20
N VAL A 42 -14.55 9.55 0.47
CA VAL A 42 -13.79 8.31 0.66
C VAL A 42 -14.18 7.29 -0.40
N VAL A 43 -13.18 6.73 -1.07
CA VAL A 43 -13.33 5.64 -2.04
C VAL A 43 -12.54 4.43 -1.57
N VAL A 44 -13.18 3.28 -1.53
CA VAL A 44 -12.51 2.00 -1.32
C VAL A 44 -12.18 1.41 -2.69
N MET A 45 -10.94 0.97 -2.90
CA MET A 45 -10.54 0.34 -4.15
C MET A 45 -11.06 -1.10 -4.21
N HIS A 46 -11.46 -1.54 -5.41
CA HIS A 46 -11.91 -2.90 -5.69
C HIS A 46 -11.05 -3.50 -6.80
N GLU A 47 -10.88 -4.81 -6.78
CA GLU A 47 -10.42 -5.58 -7.95
C GLU A 47 -11.38 -5.37 -9.14
N ASP A 48 -10.84 -5.52 -10.34
CA ASP A 48 -11.51 -5.28 -11.61
C ASP A 48 -12.54 -6.36 -11.99
N VAL A 49 -12.18 -7.64 -11.94
CA VAL A 49 -13.02 -8.71 -12.55
C VAL A 49 -14.23 -9.09 -11.71
N HIS A 50 -14.12 -8.99 -10.38
CA HIS A 50 -15.15 -9.48 -9.46
C HIS A 50 -15.70 -8.41 -8.52
N ASN A 51 -15.29 -7.14 -8.71
CA ASN A 51 -15.66 -6.02 -7.84
C ASN A 51 -15.50 -6.34 -6.34
N ARG A 52 -14.45 -7.10 -6.00
CA ARG A 52 -14.13 -7.44 -4.61
C ARG A 52 -13.31 -6.32 -3.99
N PRO A 53 -13.59 -5.89 -2.75
CA PRO A 53 -12.82 -4.85 -2.11
C PRO A 53 -11.36 -5.27 -1.93
N GLY A 54 -10.48 -4.30 -2.07
CA GLY A 54 -9.04 -4.43 -1.92
C GLY A 54 -8.29 -4.85 -3.17
N ILE A 55 -6.98 -5.00 -3.01
CA ILE A 55 -6.04 -5.45 -4.03
C ILE A 55 -5.38 -6.74 -3.54
N ARG A 56 -5.38 -7.77 -4.38
CA ARG A 56 -4.64 -9.00 -4.11
C ARG A 56 -3.16 -8.80 -4.39
N THR A 57 -2.31 -9.13 -3.41
CA THR A 57 -0.86 -9.09 -3.60
C THR A 57 -0.34 -10.48 -3.96
N THR A 58 -0.16 -10.70 -5.25
CA THR A 58 0.61 -11.81 -5.80
C THR A 58 2.11 -11.48 -5.85
N HIS A 59 2.90 -12.48 -6.20
CA HIS A 59 4.33 -12.30 -6.44
C HIS A 59 4.62 -11.24 -7.51
N ASP A 60 3.88 -11.27 -8.63
CA ASP A 60 4.02 -10.30 -9.71
C ASP A 60 3.66 -8.87 -9.27
N THR A 61 2.58 -8.71 -8.51
CA THR A 61 2.23 -7.38 -7.96
C THR A 61 3.26 -6.87 -6.96
N LYS A 62 3.93 -7.76 -6.20
CA LYS A 62 5.02 -7.36 -5.29
C LYS A 62 6.23 -6.85 -6.06
N GLU A 63 6.53 -7.41 -7.22
CA GLU A 63 7.56 -6.89 -8.12
C GLU A 63 7.22 -5.49 -8.63
N ILE A 64 5.97 -5.27 -9.06
CA ILE A 64 5.48 -3.96 -9.51
C ILE A 64 5.55 -2.94 -8.37
N MET A 65 5.00 -3.29 -7.21
CA MET A 65 5.02 -2.51 -5.97
C MET A 65 6.44 -2.06 -5.59
N HIS A 66 7.39 -3.00 -5.59
CA HIS A 66 8.79 -2.72 -5.33
C HIS A 66 9.38 -1.78 -6.38
N GLY A 67 9.11 -2.02 -7.67
CA GLY A 67 9.57 -1.16 -8.76
C GLY A 67 9.09 0.29 -8.61
N LEU A 68 7.79 0.48 -8.33
CA LEU A 68 7.20 1.82 -8.16
C LEU A 68 7.84 2.58 -6.99
N LEU A 69 8.04 1.92 -5.84
CA LEU A 69 8.70 2.55 -4.70
C LEU A 69 10.17 2.85 -5.00
N ARG A 70 10.90 1.93 -5.62
CA ARG A 70 12.30 2.12 -6.02
C ARG A 70 12.44 3.34 -6.94
N ASP A 71 11.60 3.45 -7.95
CA ASP A 71 11.65 4.55 -8.91
C ASP A 71 11.31 5.88 -8.22
N CYS A 72 10.37 5.89 -7.26
CA CYS A 72 10.09 7.05 -6.43
C CYS A 72 11.31 7.48 -5.60
N LEU A 73 11.98 6.54 -4.94
CA LEU A 73 13.18 6.80 -4.13
C LEU A 73 14.34 7.31 -4.97
N ALA A 74 14.56 6.73 -6.16
CA ALA A 74 15.61 7.14 -7.08
C ALA A 74 15.45 8.59 -7.58
N ASN A 75 14.23 9.15 -7.48
CA ASN A 75 13.90 10.52 -7.89
C ASN A 75 13.62 11.45 -6.70
N ASP A 76 14.08 11.12 -5.49
CA ASP A 76 13.84 11.90 -4.26
C ASP A 76 12.34 12.21 -4.00
N GLY A 77 11.46 11.30 -4.44
CA GLY A 77 10.01 11.50 -4.46
C GLY A 77 9.30 11.14 -3.16
N LEU A 78 9.98 10.48 -2.20
CA LEU A 78 9.42 10.11 -0.91
C LEU A 78 9.82 11.13 0.16
N ARG A 79 8.83 11.68 0.87
CA ARG A 79 9.03 12.62 1.98
C ARG A 79 8.06 12.32 3.10
N THR A 80 8.47 12.64 4.32
CA THR A 80 7.64 12.55 5.52
C THR A 80 7.06 13.91 5.88
N SER A 81 5.83 13.93 6.40
CA SER A 81 5.22 15.15 6.93
C SER A 81 5.73 15.40 8.35
N ARG A 82 5.89 16.67 8.74
CA ARG A 82 6.14 17.07 10.13
C ARG A 82 4.95 16.77 11.04
N ASP A 83 3.75 16.71 10.46
CA ASP A 83 2.49 16.43 11.14
C ASP A 83 2.08 14.96 10.98
N LEU A 84 3.05 14.04 11.04
CA LEU A 84 2.79 12.60 10.94
C LEU A 84 1.89 12.16 12.10
N VAL A 85 0.88 11.35 11.80
CA VAL A 85 -0.11 10.88 12.78
C VAL A 85 -0.05 9.37 12.97
N ALA A 86 -0.18 8.94 14.22
CA ALA A 86 -0.39 7.54 14.58
C ALA A 86 -1.48 7.46 15.67
N SER A 87 -2.36 6.46 15.60
CA SER A 87 -3.49 6.33 16.52
C SER A 87 -3.07 6.07 17.97
N ASP A 88 -1.92 5.44 18.17
CA ASP A 88 -1.31 5.16 19.48
C ASP A 88 -0.37 6.29 19.96
N GLY A 89 -0.25 7.38 19.20
CA GLY A 89 0.64 8.51 19.50
C GLY A 89 2.13 8.23 19.25
N LYS A 90 2.51 7.11 18.63
CA LYS A 90 3.91 6.71 18.44
C LYS A 90 4.42 6.90 17.00
N ALA A 91 4.03 7.99 16.36
CA ALA A 91 4.34 8.27 14.95
C ALA A 91 5.84 8.17 14.62
N GLU A 92 6.69 8.78 15.45
CA GLU A 92 8.16 8.73 15.29
C GLU A 92 8.74 7.32 15.41
N THR A 93 8.17 6.48 16.29
CA THR A 93 8.60 5.08 16.43
C THR A 93 8.24 4.29 15.17
N HIS A 94 7.02 4.45 14.67
CA HIS A 94 6.58 3.78 13.43
C HIS A 94 7.38 4.25 12.22
N LEU A 95 7.80 5.52 12.19
CA LEU A 95 8.65 6.04 11.12
C LEU A 95 10.05 5.39 11.14
N LYS A 96 10.69 5.30 12.31
CA LYS A 96 12.00 4.62 12.45
C LYS A 96 11.92 3.14 12.10
N GLU A 97 10.82 2.50 12.47
CA GLU A 97 10.56 1.11 12.08
C GLU A 97 10.41 0.98 10.56
N LEU A 98 9.66 1.88 9.92
CA LEU A 98 9.57 1.93 8.45
C LEU A 98 10.94 2.11 7.80
N GLU A 99 11.79 3.02 8.30
CA GLU A 99 13.17 3.21 7.81
C GLU A 99 14.00 1.94 7.94
N THR A 100 13.87 1.23 9.07
CA THR A 100 14.55 -0.05 9.31
C THR A 100 14.06 -1.14 8.35
N GLN A 101 12.74 -1.23 8.14
CA GLN A 101 12.13 -2.15 7.18
C GLN A 101 12.55 -1.82 5.75
N MET A 102 12.66 -0.55 5.37
CA MET A 102 13.15 -0.12 4.06
C MET A 102 14.62 -0.53 3.83
N GLY A 103 15.47 -0.41 4.84
CA GLY A 103 16.89 -0.80 4.74
C GLY A 103 17.13 -2.31 4.73
N SER A 104 16.19 -3.09 5.26
CA SER A 104 16.29 -4.55 5.35
C SER A 104 15.49 -5.31 4.29
N TYR A 105 14.57 -4.64 3.60
CA TYR A 105 13.76 -5.24 2.53
C TYR A 105 14.65 -5.68 1.37
N ALA A 106 14.59 -6.97 1.02
CA ALA A 106 15.50 -7.55 0.03
C ALA A 106 14.77 -8.42 -1.00
N ILE A 107 15.41 -8.56 -2.16
CA ILE A 107 15.03 -9.52 -3.19
C ILE A 107 15.88 -10.77 -3.00
N ILE A 108 15.27 -11.84 -2.52
CA ILE A 108 15.92 -13.15 -2.40
C ILE A 108 15.75 -13.86 -3.74
N VAL A 109 16.86 -14.21 -4.40
CA VAL A 109 16.85 -14.93 -5.68
C VAL A 109 17.26 -16.37 -5.43
N GLU A 110 16.29 -17.27 -5.53
CA GLU A 110 16.52 -18.71 -5.42
C GLU A 110 16.75 -19.29 -6.81
N PRO A 111 17.85 -20.04 -7.03
CA PRO A 111 18.11 -20.68 -8.31
C PRO A 111 17.02 -21.70 -8.63
N GLY A 112 16.71 -21.87 -9.92
CA GLY A 112 15.79 -22.91 -10.36
C GLY A 112 16.32 -24.29 -9.99
N SER A 113 15.41 -25.24 -9.71
CA SER A 113 15.76 -26.63 -9.37
C SER A 113 16.46 -27.39 -10.50
N THR A 114 16.45 -26.83 -11.72
CA THR A 114 17.10 -27.37 -12.92
C THR A 114 17.73 -26.23 -13.72
N SER A 115 18.68 -26.54 -14.62
CA SER A 115 19.36 -25.55 -15.47
C SER A 115 18.42 -24.75 -16.40
N PHE A 116 17.19 -25.23 -16.62
CA PHE A 116 16.17 -24.55 -17.43
C PHE A 116 15.05 -23.92 -16.60
N ALA A 117 15.00 -24.18 -15.29
CA ALA A 117 14.00 -23.60 -14.42
C ALA A 117 14.28 -22.11 -14.18
N LYS A 118 13.25 -21.28 -14.28
CA LYS A 118 13.36 -19.85 -13.96
C LYS A 118 13.72 -19.68 -12.49
N ALA A 119 14.66 -18.76 -12.21
CA ALA A 119 14.96 -18.36 -10.85
C ALA A 119 13.72 -17.75 -10.19
N ARG A 120 13.44 -18.18 -8.96
CA ARG A 120 12.36 -17.62 -8.17
C ARG A 120 12.89 -16.39 -7.44
N ARG A 121 12.32 -15.24 -7.69
CA ARG A 121 12.55 -14.05 -6.86
C ARG A 121 11.60 -14.13 -5.67
N THR A 122 11.96 -13.58 -4.53
CA THR A 122 11.07 -13.44 -3.38
C THR A 122 11.35 -12.08 -2.77
N TYR A 123 10.32 -11.23 -2.73
CA TYR A 123 10.40 -9.89 -2.13
C TYR A 123 9.94 -10.01 -0.67
N SER A 124 10.85 -9.78 0.28
CA SER A 124 10.57 -10.01 1.70
C SER A 124 11.44 -9.12 2.60
N GLY A 125 10.84 -8.62 3.68
CA GLY A 125 11.56 -8.03 4.81
C GLY A 125 11.64 -8.95 6.03
N LYS A 126 11.10 -10.19 5.97
CA LYS A 126 10.94 -11.08 7.13
C LYS A 126 12.16 -11.93 7.51
N SER A 127 13.36 -11.50 7.17
CA SER A 127 14.58 -12.25 7.49
C SER A 127 14.88 -12.16 8.99
N GLY A 128 14.84 -13.29 9.70
CA GLY A 128 15.22 -13.36 11.13
C GLY A 128 14.14 -12.95 12.12
N GLY A 129 12.85 -13.01 11.75
CA GLY A 129 11.73 -12.72 12.65
C GLY A 129 11.25 -11.26 12.62
N SER A 130 11.82 -10.44 11.74
CA SER A 130 11.35 -9.09 11.45
C SER A 130 9.98 -9.10 10.75
N GLN A 131 9.23 -8.01 10.95
CA GLN A 131 7.97 -7.73 10.23
C GLN A 131 8.25 -6.80 9.05
N ASP A 132 7.40 -6.87 8.03
CA ASP A 132 7.49 -6.03 6.82
C ASP A 132 6.19 -5.27 6.54
N ASP A 133 5.27 -5.24 7.50
CA ASP A 133 3.91 -4.73 7.29
C ASP A 133 3.90 -3.23 6.94
N LEU A 134 4.81 -2.41 7.48
CA LEU A 134 4.87 -0.97 7.17
C LEU A 134 5.41 -0.72 5.76
N ILE A 135 6.47 -1.42 5.36
CA ILE A 135 7.04 -1.27 4.01
C ILE A 135 6.09 -1.82 2.94
N ILE A 136 5.42 -2.95 3.21
CA ILE A 136 4.40 -3.49 2.32
C ILE A 136 3.22 -2.52 2.21
N SER A 137 2.78 -1.92 3.32
CA SER A 137 1.72 -0.90 3.30
C SER A 137 2.11 0.31 2.46
N LEU A 138 3.34 0.82 2.61
CA LEU A 138 3.85 1.92 1.80
C LEU A 138 3.88 1.57 0.31
N GLN A 139 4.42 0.41 -0.03
CA GLN A 139 4.45 -0.09 -1.41
C GLN A 139 3.05 -0.24 -2.01
N LEU A 140 2.09 -0.72 -1.21
CA LEU A 140 0.69 -0.84 -1.63
C LEU A 140 0.09 0.53 -1.91
N CYS A 141 0.44 1.58 -1.15
CA CYS A 141 0.02 2.95 -1.46
C CYS A 141 0.52 3.44 -2.82
N PHE A 142 1.74 3.08 -3.23
CA PHE A 142 2.25 3.42 -4.57
C PHE A 142 1.50 2.70 -5.68
N LEU A 143 1.22 1.41 -5.50
CA LEU A 143 0.40 0.65 -6.44
C LEU A 143 -1.02 1.24 -6.53
N ALA A 144 -1.66 1.49 -5.39
CA ALA A 144 -2.99 2.08 -5.30
C ALA A 144 -3.06 3.43 -6.03
N ARG A 145 -2.08 4.30 -5.82
CA ARG A 145 -1.96 5.57 -6.55
C ARG A 145 -1.90 5.34 -8.06
N SER A 146 -1.04 4.45 -8.53
CA SER A 146 -0.91 4.16 -9.97
C SER A 146 -2.22 3.66 -10.55
N VAL A 147 -2.86 2.68 -9.92
CA VAL A 147 -4.10 2.06 -10.39
C VAL A 147 -5.26 3.05 -10.36
N PHE A 148 -5.38 3.84 -9.29
CA PHE A 148 -6.45 4.85 -9.16
C PHE A 148 -6.41 5.85 -10.32
N TRP A 149 -5.24 6.42 -10.61
CA TRP A 149 -5.12 7.40 -11.70
C TRP A 149 -5.24 6.76 -13.09
N GLN A 150 -4.71 5.57 -13.31
CA GLN A 150 -4.84 4.85 -14.59
C GLN A 150 -6.30 4.51 -14.96
N HIS A 151 -7.14 4.27 -13.95
CA HIS A 151 -8.56 3.91 -14.16
C HIS A 151 -9.51 5.04 -13.77
N SER A 152 -8.99 6.26 -13.56
CA SER A 152 -9.79 7.42 -13.17
C SER A 152 -10.92 7.67 -14.16
N ASP A 153 -10.60 7.68 -15.45
CA ASP A 153 -11.54 7.91 -16.55
C ASP A 153 -12.58 6.81 -16.76
N GLN A 154 -12.54 5.69 -16.04
CA GLN A 154 -13.48 4.58 -16.24
C GLN A 154 -14.17 4.15 -14.95
N LYS A 155 -13.41 4.04 -13.86
CA LYS A 155 -13.85 3.46 -12.59
C LYS A 155 -14.03 4.50 -11.49
N TYR A 156 -13.25 5.58 -11.53
CA TYR A 156 -13.21 6.58 -10.46
C TYR A 156 -13.59 7.99 -10.91
N GLN A 157 -14.32 8.13 -12.03
CA GLN A 157 -14.65 9.44 -12.64
C GLN A 157 -15.36 10.40 -11.67
N GLN A 158 -16.21 9.89 -10.78
CA GLN A 158 -16.90 10.71 -9.78
C GLN A 158 -15.98 11.27 -8.69
N TRP A 159 -14.71 10.86 -8.68
CA TRP A 159 -13.68 11.18 -7.69
C TRP A 159 -12.45 11.86 -8.33
N VAL A 160 -12.54 12.35 -9.57
CA VAL A 160 -11.48 13.13 -10.24
C VAL A 160 -12.08 14.42 -10.77
#